data_AF-A0A2P8H845-F1
#
_entry.id   AF-A0A2P8H845-F1
#
_cell.length_a   1.000
_cell.length_b   1.000
_cell.length_c   1.000
_cell.angle_alpha   90.00
_cell.angle_beta   90.00
_cell.angle_gamma   90.00
#
_symmetry.space_group_name_H-M   'P 1'
#
loop_
_entity.id
_entity.type
_entity.pdbx_description
1 polymer ?
#
loop_
_entity_poly.entity_id
_entity_poly.type
_entity_poly.pdbx_seq_one_letter_code
_entity_poly.pdbx_strand_id
1 'polypeptide(L)' 'MSTETRTNYLECENKLFLPGQAVTFKDKPCTIIAEYNLSVTIEFLGYPYKGEEEAFPHPRTVVKKEKVKISTPA' A
#
# COMPACT_ATOMS: atom_id res chain seq x y z
N MET A 1 9.15 12.73 34.10
CA MET A 1 8.78 11.31 33.95
C MET A 1 8.03 11.20 32.63
N SER A 2 8.62 10.57 31.62
CA SER A 2 8.00 10.46 30.29
C SER A 2 7.10 9.22 30.27
N THR A 3 5.79 9.41 30.19
CA THR A 3 4.85 8.30 30.00
C THR A 3 4.77 8.03 28.50
N GLU A 4 5.56 7.07 28.03
CA GLU A 4 5.40 6.53 26.69
C GLU A 4 4.10 5.72 26.64
N THR A 5 3.06 6.31 26.05
CA THR A 5 1.84 5.60 25.72
C THR A 5 2.19 4.53 24.68
N ARG A 6 2.26 3.27 25.11
CA ARG A 6 2.31 2.12 24.20
C ARG A 6 1.01 2.10 23.40
N THR A 7 1.07 2.59 22.17
CA THR A 7 -0.04 2.44 21.22
C THR A 7 -0.16 0.95 20.91
N ASN A 8 -1.20 0.30 21.44
CA ASN A 8 -1.58 -1.04 21.02
C ASN A 8 -2.04 -0.94 19.56
N TYR A 9 -1.12 -1.19 18.63
CA TYR A 9 -1.49 -1.41 17.24
C TYR A 9 -2.32 -2.70 17.21
N LEU A 10 -3.59 -2.58 16.85
CA LEU A 10 -4.44 -3.74 16.57
C LEU A 10 -3.72 -4.58 15.52
N GLU A 11 -3.43 -5.84 15.85
CA GLU A 11 -2.83 -6.76 14.89
C GLU A 11 -3.76 -6.91 13.68
N CYS A 12 -3.19 -6.90 12.48
CA CYS A 12 -3.96 -7.13 11.26
C CYS A 12 -4.38 -8.60 11.20
N GLU A 13 -5.65 -8.89 11.51
CA GLU A 13 -6.17 -10.26 11.64
C GLU A 13 -6.13 -11.05 10.32
N ASN A 14 -6.27 -10.36 9.19
CA ASN A 14 -6.27 -10.96 7.84
C ASN A 14 -5.12 -10.42 7.00
N LYS A 15 -3.89 -10.92 7.23
CA LYS A 15 -2.75 -10.56 6.37
C LYS A 15 -2.81 -11.27 5.02
N LEU A 16 -2.95 -10.50 3.96
CA LEU A 16 -2.90 -10.94 2.56
C LEU A 16 -1.61 -10.48 1.88
N PHE A 17 -0.90 -9.51 2.46
CA PHE A 17 0.26 -8.88 1.87
C PHE A 17 1.41 -8.76 2.87
N LEU A 18 2.62 -8.57 2.35
CA LEU A 18 3.80 -8.27 3.15
C LEU A 18 4.39 -6.92 2.73
N PRO A 19 4.92 -6.11 3.66
CA PRO A 19 5.74 -4.96 3.29
C PRO A 19 6.87 -5.37 2.34
N GLY A 20 7.09 -4.58 1.29
CA GLY A 20 8.06 -4.88 0.23
C GLY A 20 7.51 -5.76 -0.91
N GLN A 21 6.31 -6.33 -0.77
CA GLN A 21 5.72 -7.17 -1.82
C GLN A 21 5.33 -6.35 -3.06
N ALA A 22 5.68 -6.86 -4.25
CA ALA A 22 5.31 -6.28 -5.53
C ALA A 22 3.84 -6.59 -5.88
N VAL A 23 3.11 -5.55 -6.27
CA VAL A 23 1.69 -5.61 -6.60
C VAL A 23 1.33 -4.63 -7.72
N THR A 24 0.13 -4.74 -8.28
CA THR A 24 -0.42 -3.75 -9.22
C THR A 24 -1.71 -3.12 -8.69
N PHE A 25 -1.86 -1.82 -8.97
CA PHE A 25 -3.09 -1.04 -8.74
C PHE A 25 -3.34 -0.14 -9.95
N LYS A 26 -4.54 -0.23 -10.54
CA LYS A 26 -4.89 0.47 -11.79
C LYS A 26 -3.80 0.32 -12.88
N ASP A 27 -3.34 -0.92 -13.07
CA ASP A 27 -2.28 -1.28 -14.03
C ASP A 27 -0.92 -0.60 -13.83
N LYS A 28 -0.70 0.07 -12.68
CA LYS A 28 0.59 0.63 -12.29
C LYS A 28 1.33 -0.31 -11.32
N PRO A 29 2.64 -0.53 -11.49
CA PRO A 29 3.45 -1.33 -10.58
C PRO A 29 3.68 -0.59 -9.27
N CYS A 30 3.49 -1.29 -8.16
CA CYS A 30 3.55 -0.75 -6.82
C CYS A 30 4.25 -1.70 -5.84
N THR A 31 4.64 -1.16 -4.68
CA THR A 31 5.14 -1.93 -3.54
C THR A 31 4.26 -1.70 -2.32
N ILE A 32 3.97 -2.76 -1.57
CA ILE A 32 3.25 -2.67 -0.29
C ILE A 32 4.15 -2.01 0.76
N ILE A 33 3.66 -0.97 1.43
CA ILE A 33 4.34 -0.29 2.54
C ILE A 33 3.80 -0.78 3.89
N ALA A 34 2.49 -0.90 4.00
CA ALA A 34 1.81 -1.34 5.21
C ALA A 34 0.48 -2.02 4.87
N GLU A 35 0.08 -2.96 5.72
CA GLU A 35 -1.22 -3.64 5.63
C GLU A 35 -2.04 -3.35 6.88
N TYR A 36 -3.32 -3.04 6.67
CA TYR A 36 -4.35 -2.85 7.70
C TYR A 36 -5.47 -3.85 7.47
N ASN A 37 -6.48 -3.94 8.33
CA ASN A 37 -7.53 -4.96 8.20
C ASN A 37 -8.24 -4.98 6.83
N LEU A 38 -8.57 -3.81 6.26
CA LEU A 38 -9.34 -3.69 5.00
C LEU A 38 -8.56 -3.06 3.84
N SER A 39 -7.37 -2.53 4.11
CA SER A 39 -6.61 -1.71 3.17
C SER A 39 -5.12 -1.98 3.23
N VAL A 40 -4.42 -1.51 2.20
CA VAL A 40 -2.97 -1.46 2.13
C VAL A 40 -2.53 -0.06 1.73
N THR A 41 -1.39 0.37 2.27
CA THR A 41 -0.65 1.51 1.71
C THR A 41 0.26 0.98 0.63
N ILE A 42 0.17 1.57 -0.56
CA ILE A 42 1.03 1.26 -1.70
C ILE A 42 1.91 2.47 -2.04
N GLU A 43 3.09 2.18 -2.58
CA GLU A 43 3.97 3.16 -3.23
C GLU A 43 4.10 2.83 -4.71
N PHE A 44 3.90 3.82 -5.57
CA PHE A 44 4.01 3.67 -7.03
C PHE A 44 5.47 3.68 -7.46
N LEU A 45 5.93 2.66 -8.19
CA LEU A 45 7.33 2.55 -8.63
C LEU A 45 7.69 3.48 -9.80
N GLY A 46 6.69 3.99 -10.53
CA GLY A 46 6.88 4.84 -11.71
C GLY A 46 6.43 6.28 -11.52
N TYR A 47 6.12 6.70 -10.29
CA TYR A 47 5.70 8.07 -10.01
C TYR A 47 6.88 9.06 -10.16
N PRO A 48 6.66 10.29 -10.68
CA PRO A 48 5.40 10.84 -11.17
C PRO A 48 5.01 10.35 -12.58
N TYR A 49 3.70 10.21 -12.82
CA TYR A 49 3.13 9.85 -14.13
C TYR A 49 2.70 11.09 -14.91
N LYS A 50 3.53 11.51 -15.88
CA LYS A 50 3.25 12.70 -16.71
C LYS A 50 1.94 12.57 -17.48
N GLY A 51 1.05 13.55 -17.34
CA GLY A 51 -0.27 13.56 -17.98
C GLY A 51 -1.35 12.73 -17.26
N GLU A 52 -1.02 12.13 -16.12
CA GLU A 52 -1.96 11.38 -15.27
C GLU A 52 -2.00 11.93 -13.83
N GLU A 53 -1.59 13.18 -13.62
CA GLU A 53 -1.42 13.79 -12.31
C GLU A 53 -2.73 13.84 -11.51
N GLU A 54 -3.87 14.04 -12.17
CA GLU A 54 -5.18 14.03 -11.51
C GLU A 54 -5.57 12.63 -11.03
N ALA A 55 -5.20 11.59 -11.78
CA ALA A 55 -5.51 10.20 -11.44
C ALA A 55 -4.56 9.63 -10.37
N PHE A 56 -3.32 10.12 -10.34
CA PHE A 56 -2.25 9.72 -9.44
C PHE A 56 -1.55 10.93 -8.82
N PRO A 57 -2.22 11.70 -7.95
CA PRO A 57 -1.69 12.96 -7.42
C PRO A 57 -0.56 12.76 -6.41
N HIS A 58 -0.39 11.56 -5.88
CA HIS A 58 0.53 11.26 -4.79
C HIS A 58 1.39 10.03 -5.09
N PRO A 59 2.65 9.98 -4.61
CA PRO A 59 3.53 8.82 -4.77
C PRO A 59 3.04 7.59 -4.01
N ARG A 60 2.21 7.81 -2.98
CA ARG A 60 1.63 6.77 -2.13
C ARG A 60 0.14 7.00 -1.97
N THR A 61 -0.60 5.91 -1.79
CA THR A 61 -2.02 5.99 -1.50
C THR A 61 -2.48 4.77 -0.69
N VAL A 62 -3.61 4.92 0.00
CA VAL A 62 -4.27 3.83 0.74
C VAL A 62 -5.42 3.32 -0.11
N VAL A 63 -5.41 2.01 -0.38
CA VAL A 63 -6.42 1.35 -1.23
C VAL A 63 -6.98 0.13 -0.53
N LYS A 64 -8.21 -0.27 -0.88
CA LYS A 64 -8.80 -1.52 -0.41
C LYS A 64 -7.98 -2.71 -0.92
N LYS A 65 -7.83 -3.74 -0.10
CA LYS A 65 -7.10 -4.98 -0.47
C LYS A 65 -7.60 -5.60 -1.79
N GLU A 66 -8.91 -5.64 -1.98
CA GLU A 66 -9.57 -6.18 -3.18
C GLU A 66 -9.22 -5.46 -4.50
N LYS A 67 -8.65 -4.25 -4.43
CA LYS A 67 -8.27 -3.46 -5.61
C LYS A 67 -6.82 -3.69 -6.02
N VAL A 68 -6.06 -4.46 -5.26
CA VAL A 68 -4.65 -4.73 -5.46
C VAL A 68 -4.46 -6.17 -5.92
N LYS A 69 -3.62 -6.38 -6.92
CA LYS A 69 -3.30 -7.71 -7.45
C LYS A 69 -1.84 -8.05 -7.20
N ILE A 70 -1.56 -9.27 -6.76
CA ILE A 70 -0.18 -9.76 -6.63
C ILE A 70 0.43 -9.84 -8.03
N SER A 71 1.61 -9.26 -8.20
CA SER A 71 2.36 -9.39 -9.44
C SER A 71 3.06 -10.75 -9.43
N THR A 72 2.52 -11.73 -10.14
CA THR A 72 3.23 -13.00 -10.35
C THR A 72 4.38 -12.74 -11.33
N PRO A 73 5.62 -13.15 -11.02
CA PRO A 73 6.66 -13.18 -12.05
C PRO A 73 6.21 -14.13 -13.18
N ALA A 74 6.32 -13.66 -14.42
CA ALA A 74 6.11 -14.45 -15.62
C ALA A 74 7.20 -15.52 -15.78
#